data_AF-A0A6H9XTV2-F1
#
_entry.id   AF-A0A6H9XTV2-F1
#
_cell.length_a   1.000
_cell.length_b   1.000
_cell.length_c   1.000
_cell.angle_alpha   90.00
_cell.angle_beta   90.00
_cell.angle_gamma   90.00
#
_symmetry.space_group_name_H-M   'P 1'
#
loop_
_entity.id
_entity.type
_entity.pdbx_description
1 polymer ?
#
loop_
_entity_poly.entity_id
_entity_poly.type
_entity_poly.pdbx_seq_one_letter_code
_entity_poly.pdbx_strand_id
1 'polypeptide(L)'
;MFVTFQTILGYRKARKYRRDYVGYLFQDYALIPDQTVYDNINLAARPNKILSTKAMLTQIAQALDQVGLARCEHRTQQRVAIARLLVRPPKVVLADEPTGALDHDNSLRVIAHLRDLADGGASVVVATHSDLVADSADQHIKVA
;
A
#
# COMPACT_ATOMS: atom_id res chain seq x y z
N MET A 1 21.23 -1.56 24.83
CA MET A 1 21.77 -2.65 24.00
C MET A 1 20.81 -2.84 22.84
N PHE A 2 21.07 -2.19 21.70
CA PHE A 2 20.20 -2.32 20.53
C PHE A 2 20.43 -3.70 19.92
N VAL A 3 19.42 -4.57 20.01
CA VAL A 3 19.44 -5.85 19.31
C VAL A 3 19.31 -5.52 17.84
N THR A 4 20.41 -5.58 17.10
CA THR A 4 20.39 -5.51 15.65
C THR A 4 19.63 -6.74 15.16
N PHE A 5 18.36 -6.58 14.81
CA PHE A 5 17.62 -7.62 14.10
C PHE A 5 18.31 -7.84 12.75
N GLN A 6 19.27 -8.77 12.72
CA GLN A 6 19.75 -9.33 11.47
C GLN A 6 18.58 -10.09 10.86
N THR A 7 18.03 -9.54 9.77
CA THR A 7 17.15 -10.32 8.89
C THR A 7 17.82 -11.68 8.65
N ILE A 8 17.14 -12.79 8.94
CA ILE A 8 17.63 -14.17 8.67
C ILE A 8 18.08 -14.33 7.20
N LEU A 9 17.54 -13.47 6.33
CA LEU A 9 17.92 -13.31 4.93
C LEU A 9 19.11 -12.36 4.76
N GLY A 10 20.17 -12.82 4.09
CA GLY A 10 21.22 -11.92 3.60
C GLY A 10 20.69 -10.82 2.67
N TYR A 11 21.42 -9.70 2.56
CA TYR A 11 20.99 -8.46 1.90
C TYR A 11 20.23 -8.64 0.57
N ARG A 12 20.79 -9.44 -0.36
CA ARG A 12 20.17 -9.67 -1.68
C ARG A 12 18.82 -10.39 -1.59
N LYS A 13 18.71 -11.38 -0.70
CA LYS A 13 17.48 -12.14 -0.46
C LYS A 13 16.44 -11.27 0.23
N ALA A 14 16.83 -10.47 1.22
CA ALA A 14 15.95 -9.53 1.90
C ALA A 14 15.39 -8.46 0.95
N ARG A 15 16.24 -7.90 0.07
CA ARG A 15 15.81 -6.94 -0.97
C ARG A 15 14.82 -7.57 -1.94
N LYS A 16 15.09 -8.80 -2.39
CA LYS A 16 14.16 -9.55 -3.27
C LYS A 16 12.84 -9.83 -2.56
N TYR A 17 12.88 -10.23 -1.29
CA TYR A 17 11.67 -10.49 -0.50
C TYR A 17 10.79 -9.25 -0.38
N ARG A 18 11.36 -8.11 0.05
CA ARG A 18 10.60 -6.84 0.15
C ARG A 18 9.96 -6.46 -1.18
N ARG A 19 10.72 -6.55 -2.25
CA ARG A 19 10.26 -6.23 -3.61
C ARG A 19 9.15 -7.17 -4.10
N ASP A 20 9.22 -8.46 -3.78
CA ASP A 20 8.33 -9.46 -4.36
C ASP A 20 7.06 -9.67 -3.52
N TYR A 21 7.11 -9.42 -2.20
CA TYR A 21 6.05 -9.80 -1.24
C TYR A 21 5.51 -8.68 -0.36
N VAL A 22 6.24 -7.56 -0.19
CA VAL A 22 5.87 -6.51 0.76
C VAL A 22 5.38 -5.27 0.01
N GLY A 23 4.19 -4.80 0.36
CA GLY A 23 3.66 -3.51 -0.05
C GLY A 23 3.77 -2.50 1.10
N TYR A 24 3.94 -1.23 0.74
CA TYR A 24 4.09 -0.13 1.68
C TYR A 24 3.04 0.93 1.42
N LEU A 25 2.44 1.46 2.48
CA LEU A 25 1.55 2.61 2.46
C LEU A 25 2.02 3.62 3.52
N PHE A 26 2.58 4.74 3.08
CA PHE A 26 3.08 5.79 3.98
C PHE A 26 2.10 6.95 4.05
N GLN A 27 2.15 7.72 5.14
CA GLN A 27 1.39 8.96 5.31
C GLN A 27 1.63 9.97 4.17
N ASP A 28 2.85 10.04 3.63
CA ASP A 28 3.22 10.90 2.49
C ASP A 28 2.98 10.23 1.12
N TYR A 29 2.40 9.03 1.11
CA TYR A 29 2.09 8.19 -0.05
C TYR A 29 3.30 7.70 -0.88
N ALA A 30 4.51 8.12 -0.52
CA ALA A 30 5.77 7.81 -1.22
C ALA A 30 5.62 7.79 -2.75
N LEU A 31 5.01 8.83 -3.31
CA LEU A 31 4.89 9.04 -4.75
C LEU A 31 6.05 9.88 -5.25
N ILE A 32 6.51 9.58 -6.47
CA ILE A 32 7.54 10.36 -7.15
C ILE A 32 6.85 11.60 -7.75
N PRO A 33 7.19 12.82 -7.30
CA PRO A 33 6.47 14.04 -7.68
C PRO A 33 6.46 14.31 -9.19
N ASP A 34 7.58 14.03 -9.86
CA ASP A 34 7.77 14.32 -11.30
C ASP A 34 7.27 13.19 -12.23
N GLN A 35 6.54 12.22 -11.68
CA GLN A 35 6.03 11.08 -12.44
C GLN A 35 4.50 11.08 -12.53
N THR A 36 3.99 10.56 -13.65
CA THR A 36 2.55 10.42 -13.82
C THR A 36 1.98 9.41 -12.82
N VAL A 37 0.65 9.44 -12.61
CA VAL A 37 -0.08 8.41 -11.86
C VAL A 37 0.24 7.02 -12.40
N TYR A 38 0.27 6.88 -13.73
CA TYR A 38 0.60 5.63 -14.38
C TYR A 38 2.01 5.16 -14.05
N ASP A 39 3.01 6.05 -14.12
CA ASP A 39 4.40 5.70 -13.85
C ASP A 39 4.62 5.29 -12.38
N ASN A 40 4.00 6.03 -11.45
CA ASN A 40 3.99 5.70 -10.04
C ASN A 40 3.41 4.30 -9.77
N ILE A 41 2.34 3.92 -10.47
CA ILE A 41 1.73 2.58 -10.35
C ILE A 41 2.58 1.50 -11.03
N ASN A 42 3.10 1.79 -12.22
CA ASN A 42 3.92 0.88 -13.02
C ASN A 42 5.25 0.54 -12.33
N LEU A 43 5.86 1.48 -11.60
CA LEU A 43 7.05 1.23 -10.79
C LEU A 43 6.82 0.17 -9.72
N ALA A 44 5.63 0.14 -9.10
CA ALA A 44 5.28 -0.88 -8.12
C ALA A 44 5.04 -2.26 -8.76
N ALA A 45 4.70 -2.32 -10.05
CA ALA A 45 4.38 -3.56 -10.75
C ALA A 45 5.60 -4.34 -11.29
N ARG A 46 6.81 -3.74 -11.33
CA ARG A 46 8.01 -4.38 -11.92
C ARG A 46 8.88 -5.07 -10.87
N PRO A 47 9.25 -6.35 -11.11
CA PRO A 47 10.57 -6.51 -11.74
C PRO A 47 10.77 -7.69 -12.70
N ASN A 48 9.83 -8.63 -12.96
CA ASN A 48 10.18 -9.82 -13.78
C ASN A 48 9.08 -10.49 -14.62
N LYS A 49 7.88 -9.90 -14.76
CA LYS A 49 6.93 -10.31 -15.79
C LYS A 49 6.37 -9.05 -16.42
N ILE A 50 6.85 -8.74 -17.62
CA ILE A 50 6.22 -7.76 -18.48
C ILE A 50 4.86 -8.37 -18.81
N LEU A 51 3.83 -8.03 -18.05
CA LEU A 51 2.47 -8.11 -18.57
C LEU A 51 2.50 -7.32 -19.88
N SER A 52 1.87 -7.85 -20.94
CA SER A 52 1.67 -7.07 -22.17
C SER A 52 1.18 -5.68 -21.78
N THR A 53 1.77 -4.63 -22.35
CA THR A 53 1.46 -3.23 -22.01
C THR A 53 -0.05 -3.00 -21.91
N LYS A 54 -0.84 -3.67 -22.76
CA LYS A 54 -2.31 -3.62 -22.77
C LYS A 54 -2.97 -4.26 -21.55
N ALA A 55 -2.53 -5.45 -21.12
CA ALA A 55 -3.06 -6.13 -19.93
C ALA A 55 -2.75 -5.33 -18.66
N MET A 56 -1.54 -4.78 -18.58
CA MET A 56 -1.12 -3.92 -17.48
C MET A 56 -1.93 -2.62 -17.42
N LEU A 57 -2.13 -1.95 -18.56
CA LEU A 57 -3.00 -0.77 -18.66
C LEU A 57 -4.42 -1.06 -18.19
N THR A 58 -4.95 -2.24 -18.54
CA THR A 58 -6.30 -2.66 -18.13
C THR A 58 -6.38 -2.84 -16.61
N GLN A 59 -5.40 -3.51 -16.00
CA GLN A 59 -5.34 -3.67 -14.54
C GLN A 59 -5.18 -2.35 -13.81
N ILE A 60 -4.34 -1.44 -14.33
CA ILE A 60 -4.18 -0.10 -13.76
C ILE A 60 -5.49 0.65 -13.84
N ALA A 61 -6.18 0.63 -14.99
CA ALA A 61 -7.47 1.27 -15.14
C ALA A 61 -8.52 0.71 -14.16
N GLN A 62 -8.57 -0.61 -13.98
CA GLN A 62 -9.46 -1.26 -13.01
C GLN A 62 -9.14 -0.84 -11.57
N ALA A 63 -7.86 -0.81 -11.19
CA ALA A 63 -7.45 -0.38 -9.86
C ALA A 63 -7.78 1.10 -9.61
N LEU A 64 -7.59 1.96 -10.62
CA LEU A 64 -7.94 3.38 -10.57
C LEU A 64 -9.46 3.60 -10.44
N ASP A 65 -10.26 2.77 -11.09
CA ASP A 65 -11.73 2.79 -11.00
C ASP A 65 -12.21 2.34 -9.62
N GLN A 66 -11.62 1.26 -9.07
CA GLN A 66 -11.90 0.77 -7.71
C GLN A 66 -11.64 1.82 -6.63
N VAL A 67 -10.61 2.66 -6.81
CA VAL A 67 -10.31 3.77 -5.89
C VAL A 67 -11.03 5.08 -6.26
N GLY A 68 -11.83 5.08 -7.32
CA GLY A 68 -12.69 6.20 -7.74
C GLY A 68 -11.95 7.43 -8.27
N LEU A 69 -10.77 7.26 -8.87
CA LEU A 69 -9.83 8.35 -9.22
C LEU A 69 -10.31 9.34 -10.30
N ALA A 70 -11.48 9.14 -10.90
CA ALA A 70 -12.00 9.95 -12.00
C ALA A 70 -12.37 11.42 -11.65
N ARG A 71 -12.33 11.87 -10.38
CA ARG A 71 -13.00 13.12 -9.96
C ARG A 71 -12.29 14.08 -8.97
N CYS A 72 -11.03 13.90 -8.56
CA CYS A 72 -10.43 14.81 -7.56
C CYS A 72 -8.91 15.02 -7.72
N GLU A 73 -8.46 16.28 -7.77
CA GLU A 73 -7.03 16.66 -7.90
C GLU A 73 -6.25 16.57 -6.57
N HIS A 74 -6.84 16.97 -5.44
CA HIS A 74 -6.16 16.98 -4.12
C HIS A 74 -6.11 15.62 -3.40
N ARG A 75 -6.85 14.61 -3.89
CA ARG A 75 -6.98 13.28 -3.26
C ARG A 75 -6.46 12.16 -4.16
N THR A 76 -5.72 12.55 -5.19
CA THR A 76 -5.13 11.65 -6.19
C THR A 76 -4.09 10.75 -5.54
N GLN A 77 -3.25 11.31 -4.66
CA GLN A 77 -2.03 10.63 -4.19
C GLN A 77 -2.32 9.39 -3.33
N GLN A 78 -3.25 9.51 -2.38
CA GLN A 78 -3.71 8.39 -1.56
C GLN A 78 -4.26 7.25 -2.41
N ARG A 79 -5.13 7.58 -3.35
CA ARG A 79 -5.77 6.59 -4.23
C ARG A 79 -4.77 5.92 -5.15
N VAL A 80 -3.75 6.65 -5.62
CA VAL A 80 -2.63 6.10 -6.37
C VAL A 80 -1.83 5.13 -5.51
N ALA A 81 -1.58 5.47 -4.24
CA ALA A 81 -0.87 4.58 -3.31
C ALA A 81 -1.65 3.29 -3.03
N ILE A 82 -2.97 3.36 -2.87
CA ILE A 82 -3.82 2.16 -2.72
C ILE A 82 -3.87 1.38 -4.04
N ALA A 83 -4.02 2.04 -5.18
CA ALA A 83 -4.02 1.39 -6.49
C ALA A 83 -2.71 0.62 -6.75
N ARG A 84 -1.55 1.12 -6.25
CA ARG A 84 -0.27 0.38 -6.29
C ARG A 84 -0.37 -0.98 -5.57
N LEU A 85 -1.07 -1.04 -4.44
CA LEU A 85 -1.29 -2.28 -3.69
C LEU A 85 -2.28 -3.19 -4.40
N LEU A 86 -3.32 -2.64 -5.04
CA LEU A 86 -4.35 -3.43 -5.75
C LEU A 86 -3.85 -4.04 -7.06
N VAL A 87 -3.02 -3.32 -7.83
CA VAL A 87 -2.43 -3.84 -9.09
C VAL A 87 -1.55 -5.04 -8.82
N ARG A 88 -0.91 -5.09 -7.66
CA ARG A 88 -0.10 -6.23 -7.23
C ARG A 88 -0.34 -6.47 -5.74
N PRO A 89 -1.37 -7.24 -5.38
CA PRO A 89 -1.71 -7.50 -3.99
C PRO A 89 -0.50 -8.17 -3.30
N PRO A 90 0.15 -7.48 -2.35
CA PRO A 90 1.30 -8.04 -1.66
C PRO A 90 0.84 -9.12 -0.67
N LYS A 91 1.77 -9.93 -0.18
CA LYS A 91 1.48 -10.88 0.91
C LYS A 91 1.54 -10.22 2.28
N VAL A 92 2.30 -9.13 2.39
CA VAL A 92 2.40 -8.31 3.60
C VAL A 92 2.22 -6.85 3.21
N VAL A 93 1.32 -6.13 3.89
CA VAL A 93 1.17 -4.68 3.78
C VAL A 93 1.70 -4.06 5.07
N LEU A 94 2.63 -3.12 4.94
CA LEU A 94 3.09 -2.28 6.03
C LEU A 94 2.55 -0.87 5.80
N ALA A 95 1.66 -0.43 6.68
CA ALA A 95 1.06 0.89 6.63
C ALA A 95 1.53 1.74 7.82
N ASP A 96 2.06 2.93 7.55
CA ASP A 96 2.55 3.87 8.56
C ASP A 96 1.69 5.13 8.53
N GLU A 97 0.89 5.32 9.59
CA GLU A 97 -0.11 6.38 9.74
C GLU A 97 -0.94 6.65 8.47
N PRO A 98 -1.61 5.62 7.91
CA PRO A 98 -2.21 5.69 6.57
C PRO A 98 -3.42 6.64 6.48
N THR A 99 -3.92 7.12 7.62
CA THR A 99 -5.07 8.02 7.73
C THR A 99 -4.74 9.37 8.38
N GLY A 100 -3.49 9.61 8.78
CA GLY A 100 -3.14 10.76 9.64
C GLY A 100 -3.40 12.14 9.01
N ALA A 101 -3.45 12.23 7.68
CA ALA A 101 -3.71 13.47 6.94
C ALA A 101 -5.12 13.53 6.34
N LEU A 102 -6.02 12.60 6.67
CA LEU A 102 -7.32 12.42 6.02
C LEU A 102 -8.49 12.85 6.90
N ASP A 103 -9.56 13.30 6.25
CA ASP A 103 -10.86 13.45 6.92
C ASP A 103 -11.51 12.09 7.19
N HIS A 104 -12.52 12.09 8.07
CA HIS A 104 -13.17 10.89 8.59
C HIS A 104 -13.64 9.92 7.48
N ASP A 105 -14.38 10.43 6.48
CA ASP A 105 -14.93 9.62 5.40
C ASP A 105 -13.83 8.97 4.55
N ASN A 106 -12.73 9.67 4.32
CA ASN A 106 -11.62 9.10 3.55
C ASN A 106 -10.78 8.14 4.39
N SER A 107 -10.64 8.37 5.70
CA SER A 107 -10.02 7.40 6.62
C SER A 107 -10.78 6.08 6.60
N LEU A 108 -12.13 6.11 6.66
CA LEU A 108 -12.96 4.91 6.55
C LEU A 108 -12.73 4.16 5.25
N ARG A 109 -12.55 4.86 4.12
CA ARG A 109 -12.25 4.23 2.83
C ARG A 109 -10.88 3.58 2.79
N VAL A 110 -9.84 4.22 3.34
CA VAL A 110 -8.51 3.60 3.45
C VAL A 110 -8.60 2.32 4.27
N ILE A 111 -9.25 2.41 5.43
CA ILE A 111 -9.42 1.28 6.34
C ILE A 111 -10.16 0.14 5.62
N ALA A 112 -11.24 0.44 4.89
CA ALA A 112 -11.95 -0.55 4.09
C ALA A 112 -11.03 -1.24 3.06
N HIS A 113 -10.22 -0.49 2.32
CA HIS A 113 -9.27 -1.09 1.37
C HIS A 113 -8.18 -1.95 2.03
N LEU A 114 -7.69 -1.53 3.20
CA LEU A 114 -6.76 -2.32 3.99
C LEU A 114 -7.41 -3.61 4.51
N ARG A 115 -8.68 -3.53 4.91
CA ARG A 115 -9.49 -4.68 5.31
C ARG A 115 -9.72 -5.64 4.15
N ASP A 116 -10.08 -5.14 2.96
CA ASP A 116 -10.24 -5.95 1.75
C ASP A 116 -8.96 -6.72 1.40
N LEU A 117 -7.79 -6.08 1.55
CA LEU A 117 -6.49 -6.73 1.36
C LEU A 117 -6.26 -7.83 2.39
N ALA A 118 -6.60 -7.59 3.66
CA ALA A 118 -6.49 -8.58 4.73
C ALA A 118 -7.42 -9.78 4.48
N ASP A 119 -8.69 -9.52 4.15
CA ASP A 119 -9.69 -10.55 3.84
C ASP A 119 -9.33 -11.33 2.56
N GLY A 120 -8.60 -10.69 1.64
CA GLY A 120 -7.96 -11.33 0.48
C GLY A 120 -6.74 -12.21 0.80
N GLY A 121 -6.37 -12.33 2.08
CA GLY A 121 -5.29 -13.18 2.58
C GLY A 121 -3.93 -12.52 2.71
N ALA A 122 -3.84 -11.19 2.65
CA ALA A 122 -2.61 -10.46 2.98
C ALA A 122 -2.50 -10.27 4.51
N SER A 123 -1.28 -10.27 5.04
CA SER A 123 -1.05 -9.80 6.41
C SER A 123 -0.88 -8.29 6.40
N VAL A 124 -1.80 -7.56 7.03
CA VAL A 124 -1.75 -6.09 7.10
C VAL A 124 -1.28 -5.69 8.50
N VAL A 125 -0.20 -4.91 8.56
CA VAL A 125 0.33 -4.33 9.80
C VAL A 125 0.26 -2.83 9.67
N VAL A 126 -0.41 -2.19 10.62
CA VAL A 126 -0.58 -0.73 10.65
C VAL A 126 0.05 -0.16 11.91
N ALA A 127 0.93 0.82 11.75
CA ALA A 127 1.35 1.70 12.83
C ALA A 127 0.42 2.91 12.85
N THR A 128 -0.24 3.15 13.98
CA THR A 128 -1.18 4.26 14.10
C THR A 128 -1.42 4.72 15.53
N HIS A 129 -1.78 5.99 15.69
CA HIS A 129 -2.39 6.55 16.92
C HIS A 129 -3.92 6.68 16.82
N SER A 130 -4.53 6.27 15.72
CA SER A 130 -5.98 6.42 15.47
C SER A 130 -6.76 5.24 16.05
N ASP A 131 -7.68 5.52 16.98
CA ASP A 131 -8.62 4.52 17.52
C ASP A 131 -9.49 3.92 16.42
N LEU A 132 -9.87 4.69 15.40
CA LEU A 132 -10.66 4.21 14.28
C LEU A 132 -9.95 3.09 13.50
N VAL A 133 -8.64 3.25 13.29
CA VAL A 133 -7.83 2.24 12.59
C VAL A 133 -7.62 1.05 13.51
N ALA A 134 -7.32 1.30 14.79
CA ALA A 134 -7.21 0.26 15.79
C ALA A 134 -8.48 -0.60 15.76
N ASP A 135 -9.66 -0.05 16.04
CA ASP A 135 -10.95 -0.77 16.13
C ASP A 135 -11.33 -1.62 14.89
N SER A 136 -10.71 -1.37 13.74
CA SER A 136 -10.90 -2.15 12.51
C SER A 136 -9.98 -3.38 12.36
N ALA A 137 -8.96 -3.50 13.20
CA ALA A 137 -7.95 -4.54 13.14
C ALA A 137 -8.36 -5.80 13.91
N ASP A 138 -7.85 -6.96 13.49
CA ASP A 138 -8.11 -8.23 14.18
C ASP A 138 -7.38 -8.32 15.53
N GLN A 139 -6.24 -7.63 15.66
CA GLN A 139 -5.36 -7.64 16.83
C GLN A 139 -4.65 -6.31 17.01
N HIS A 140 -4.57 -5.81 18.25
CA HIS A 140 -3.87 -4.56 18.56
C HIS A 140 -2.71 -4.85 19.51
N ILE A 141 -1.55 -4.24 19.23
CA ILE A 141 -0.37 -4.32 20.09
C ILE A 141 -0.01 -2.89 20.48
N LYS A 142 0.00 -2.62 21.79
CA LYS A 142 0.51 -1.35 22.32
C LYS A 142 2.02 -1.46 22.49
N VAL A 143 2.75 -0.59 21.82
CA VAL A 143 4.19 -0.44 21.99
C VAL A 143 4.41 0.66 23.03
N ALA A 144 5.13 0.35 24.10
CA ALA A 144 5.41 1.24 25.24
C ALA A 144 6.60 2.17 24.96
#